data_AF-A0A536WBB7-F1
#
_entry.id   AF-A0A536WBB7-F1
#
_cell.length_a   1.000
_cell.length_b   1.000
_cell.length_c   1.000
_cell.angle_alpha   90.00
_cell.angle_beta   90.00
_cell.angle_gamma   90.00
#
_symmetry.space_group_name_H-M   'P 1'
#
loop_
_entity.id
_entity.type
_entity.pdbx_description
1 polymer ?
#
loop_
_entity_poly.entity_id
_entity_poly.type
_entity_poly.pdbx_seq_one_letter_code
_entity_poly.pdbx_strand_id
1 'polypeptide(L)'
;MEHPIDTAVAPAAPPLPALAESDASLQYALAALFGSTVFDQFFHPQDIVRHFVAAIDNLPRKTVAQRVIPIKPATSAFRTSGPEGSTIVGADNAARYGPYVRALEAVDSAKLVALYVRFYPLFQQAYAELGYPSRYFNDRLFEVIDHLLATPDVRGPIALVQPKVLYEYADPALQDLSAGQKMLVRMGPENEAKVKAKLRELKKALSRGL
;
A
#
# COMPACT_ATOMS: atom_id res chain seq x y z
N MET A 1 3.81 21.92 -6.13
CA MET A 1 4.87 20.93 -5.88
C MET A 1 5.39 21.22 -4.50
N GLU A 2 5.02 20.40 -3.52
CA GLU A 2 5.45 20.55 -2.13
C GLU A 2 6.60 19.61 -1.79
N HIS A 3 6.67 18.47 -2.48
CA HIS A 3 7.67 17.43 -2.32
C HIS A 3 8.35 17.13 -3.68
N PRO A 4 9.27 17.99 -4.15
CA PRO A 4 10.03 17.76 -5.39
C PRO A 4 10.86 16.47 -5.30
N ILE A 5 10.98 15.71 -6.40
CA ILE A 5 11.95 14.61 -6.50
C ILE A 5 13.07 15.07 -7.43
N ASP A 6 14.31 15.09 -6.93
CA ASP A 6 15.46 15.34 -7.78
C ASP A 6 15.86 14.06 -8.52
N THR A 7 15.43 13.94 -9.79
CA THR A 7 15.80 12.82 -10.64
C THR A 7 17.20 12.96 -11.25
N ALA A 8 17.88 14.09 -11.08
CA ALA A 8 19.20 14.36 -11.66
C ALA A 8 20.38 13.82 -10.82
N VAL A 9 20.12 13.43 -9.56
CA VAL A 9 21.15 12.93 -8.63
C VAL A 9 21.36 11.41 -8.73
N ALA A 10 20.55 10.70 -9.51
CA ALA A 10 20.78 9.27 -9.74
C ALA A 10 22.09 9.08 -10.56
N PRO A 11 23.04 8.23 -10.11
CA PRO A 11 24.24 7.92 -10.90
C PRO A 11 23.84 7.42 -12.28
N ALA A 12 24.80 7.41 -13.24
CA ALA A 12 24.63 7.00 -14.63
C ALA A 12 24.08 5.55 -14.78
N ALA A 13 22.81 5.37 -14.46
CA ALA A 13 22.05 4.17 -14.63
C ALA A 13 21.58 4.13 -16.10
N PRO A 14 21.44 2.93 -16.69
CA PRO A 14 20.84 2.80 -18.02
C PRO A 14 19.48 3.51 -18.04
N PRO A 15 19.02 4.09 -19.16
CA PRO A 15 17.71 4.74 -19.20
C PRO A 15 16.60 3.78 -18.77
N LEU A 16 15.54 4.30 -18.14
CA LEU A 16 14.34 3.48 -17.88
C LEU A 16 13.67 3.13 -19.22
N PRO A 17 13.09 1.93 -19.35
CA PRO A 17 12.22 1.62 -20.48
C PRO A 17 10.98 2.53 -20.48
N ALA A 18 10.26 2.55 -21.60
CA ALA A 18 8.95 3.18 -21.64
C ALA A 18 8.01 2.56 -20.60
N LEU A 19 7.02 3.32 -20.13
CA LEU A 19 6.07 2.85 -19.10
C LEU A 19 5.39 1.53 -19.46
N ALA A 20 5.03 1.31 -20.73
CA ALA A 20 4.43 0.07 -21.22
C ALA A 20 5.37 -1.15 -21.19
N GLU A 21 6.68 -0.94 -21.10
CA GLU A 21 7.72 -1.98 -21.12
C GLU A 21 8.45 -2.08 -19.76
N SER A 22 7.91 -1.41 -18.72
CA SER A 22 8.60 -1.21 -17.45
C SER A 22 8.52 -2.37 -16.46
N ASP A 23 7.60 -3.32 -16.68
CA ASP A 23 7.32 -4.41 -15.74
C ASP A 23 8.57 -5.26 -15.46
N ALA A 24 9.29 -5.70 -16.48
CA ALA A 24 10.48 -6.54 -16.31
C ALA A 24 11.57 -5.84 -15.49
N SER A 25 11.76 -4.52 -15.73
CA SER A 25 12.75 -3.72 -14.99
C SER A 25 12.35 -3.53 -13.53
N LEU A 26 11.09 -3.21 -13.26
CA LEU A 26 10.61 -3.01 -11.90
C LEU A 26 10.50 -4.33 -11.14
N GLN A 27 10.11 -5.42 -11.79
CA GLN A 27 10.12 -6.77 -11.23
C GLN A 27 11.53 -7.16 -10.79
N TYR A 28 12.53 -7.01 -11.66
CA TYR A 28 13.92 -7.32 -11.31
C TYR A 28 14.37 -6.54 -10.07
N ALA A 29 14.06 -5.24 -10.03
CA ALA A 29 14.45 -4.38 -8.92
C ALA A 29 13.72 -4.71 -7.60
N LEU A 30 12.42 -5.01 -7.66
CA LEU A 30 11.64 -5.44 -6.50
C LEU A 30 12.08 -6.82 -6.01
N ALA A 31 12.37 -7.76 -6.91
CA ALA A 31 12.90 -9.08 -6.55
C ALA A 31 14.30 -8.98 -5.93
N ALA A 32 15.16 -8.07 -6.41
CA ALA A 32 16.46 -7.81 -5.78
C ALA A 32 16.33 -7.20 -4.38
N LEU A 33 15.27 -6.43 -4.12
CA LEU A 33 15.04 -5.76 -2.85
C LEU A 33 14.36 -6.65 -1.80
N PHE A 34 13.32 -7.39 -2.20
CA PHE A 34 12.53 -8.24 -1.30
C PHE A 34 12.96 -9.72 -1.32
N GLY A 35 13.74 -10.13 -2.32
CA GLY A 35 14.00 -11.53 -2.66
C GLY A 35 12.96 -12.08 -3.63
N SER A 36 13.40 -12.87 -4.61
CA SER A 36 12.54 -13.40 -5.67
C SER A 36 11.35 -14.21 -5.14
N THR A 37 11.55 -15.03 -4.10
CA THR A 37 10.47 -15.80 -3.47
C THR A 37 9.39 -14.90 -2.89
N VAL A 38 9.76 -13.81 -2.22
CA VAL A 38 8.82 -12.84 -1.65
C VAL A 38 8.08 -12.09 -2.75
N PHE A 39 8.80 -11.71 -3.81
CA PHE A 39 8.21 -11.08 -4.99
C PHE A 39 7.12 -11.98 -5.60
N ASP A 40 7.47 -13.22 -5.95
CA ASP A 40 6.56 -14.17 -6.57
C ASP A 40 5.37 -14.50 -5.66
N GLN A 41 5.59 -14.54 -4.35
CA GLN A 41 4.53 -14.82 -3.38
C GLN A 41 3.52 -13.67 -3.26
N PHE A 42 3.96 -12.41 -3.31
CA PHE A 42 3.11 -11.28 -2.93
C PHE A 42 2.77 -10.30 -4.04
N PHE A 43 3.50 -10.24 -5.15
CA PHE A 43 3.29 -9.23 -6.19
C PHE A 43 2.62 -9.82 -7.43
N HIS A 44 1.77 -9.02 -8.07
CA HIS A 44 1.31 -9.27 -9.44
C HIS A 44 2.36 -8.71 -10.41
N PRO A 45 2.89 -9.50 -11.37
CA PRO A 45 3.99 -9.08 -12.23
C PRO A 45 3.54 -8.27 -13.47
N GLN A 46 2.33 -7.68 -13.44
CA GLN A 46 1.70 -7.04 -14.60
C GLN A 46 1.27 -5.62 -14.26
N ASP A 47 1.60 -4.68 -15.15
CA ASP A 47 1.28 -3.25 -15.05
C ASP A 47 1.66 -2.68 -13.67
N ILE A 48 2.81 -3.09 -13.14
CA ILE A 48 3.18 -2.88 -11.73
C ILE A 48 3.17 -1.38 -11.40
N VAL A 49 3.75 -0.55 -12.28
CA VAL A 49 3.79 0.90 -12.11
C VAL A 49 2.38 1.51 -12.06
N ARG A 50 1.51 1.13 -13.02
CA ARG A 50 0.14 1.67 -13.10
C ARG A 50 -0.71 1.22 -11.92
N HIS A 51 -0.62 -0.05 -11.54
CA HIS A 51 -1.32 -0.59 -10.39
C HIS A 51 -0.84 0.04 -9.08
N PHE A 52 0.46 0.28 -8.91
CA PHE A 52 0.98 0.96 -7.73
C PHE A 52 0.44 2.38 -7.60
N VAL A 53 0.52 3.17 -8.69
CA VAL A 53 0.02 4.55 -8.72
C VAL A 53 -1.49 4.59 -8.48
N ALA A 54 -2.26 3.74 -9.15
CA ALA A 54 -3.70 3.67 -8.99
C ALA A 54 -4.09 3.22 -7.57
N ALA A 55 -3.42 2.20 -7.01
CA ALA A 55 -3.69 1.74 -5.66
C ALA A 55 -3.47 2.87 -4.65
N ILE A 56 -2.32 3.55 -4.69
CA ILE A 56 -1.99 4.66 -3.80
C ILE A 56 -3.02 5.79 -3.90
N ASP A 57 -3.36 6.21 -5.12
CA ASP A 57 -4.32 7.29 -5.31
C ASP A 57 -5.74 6.95 -4.80
N ASN A 58 -6.10 5.67 -4.79
CA ASN A 58 -7.40 5.21 -4.31
C ASN A 58 -7.43 4.89 -2.81
N LEU A 59 -6.29 4.75 -2.11
CA LEU A 59 -6.26 4.40 -0.68
C LEU A 59 -7.07 5.35 0.23
N PRO A 60 -7.09 6.68 -0.01
CA PRO A 60 -7.92 7.60 0.77
C PRO A 60 -9.41 7.57 0.44
N ARG A 61 -9.82 6.90 -0.64
CA ARG A 61 -11.22 6.80 -1.06
C ARG A 61 -11.95 5.71 -0.26
N LYS A 62 -13.28 5.68 -0.32
CA LYS A 62 -14.10 4.68 0.42
C LYS A 62 -13.84 3.25 -0.04
N THR A 63 -13.49 3.07 -1.32
CA THR A 63 -13.23 1.77 -1.94
C THR A 63 -12.00 1.85 -2.84
N VAL A 64 -11.29 0.71 -2.97
CA VAL A 64 -10.23 0.52 -3.96
C VAL A 64 -10.60 -0.68 -4.81
N ALA A 65 -10.59 -0.51 -6.13
CA ALA A 65 -10.88 -1.60 -7.05
C ALA A 65 -9.80 -2.69 -6.92
N GLN A 66 -10.20 -3.94 -6.64
CA GLN A 66 -9.25 -5.04 -6.41
C GLN A 66 -8.32 -5.27 -7.61
N ARG A 67 -8.81 -5.01 -8.84
CA ARG A 67 -8.03 -5.15 -10.08
C ARG A 67 -6.80 -4.26 -10.16
N VAL A 68 -6.74 -3.16 -9.37
CA VAL A 68 -5.60 -2.23 -9.40
C VAL A 68 -4.63 -2.45 -8.24
N ILE A 69 -4.89 -3.42 -7.35
CA ILE A 69 -3.99 -3.70 -6.23
C ILE A 69 -2.77 -4.48 -6.78
N PRO A 70 -1.53 -3.97 -6.62
CA PRO A 70 -0.33 -4.62 -7.16
C PRO A 70 0.14 -5.82 -6.33
N ILE A 71 -0.49 -6.06 -5.18
CA ILE A 71 -0.20 -7.17 -4.27
C ILE A 71 -1.32 -8.20 -4.28
N LYS A 72 -0.95 -9.48 -4.19
CA LYS A 72 -1.88 -10.59 -4.08
C LYS A 72 -2.64 -10.51 -2.75
N PRO A 73 -3.92 -10.91 -2.72
CA PRO A 73 -4.69 -10.92 -1.48
C PRO A 73 -4.18 -11.99 -0.51
N ALA A 74 -4.45 -11.82 0.79
CA ALA A 74 -4.19 -12.87 1.77
C ALA A 74 -4.98 -14.14 1.41
N THR A 75 -4.28 -15.27 1.33
CA THR A 75 -4.77 -16.52 0.71
C THR A 75 -5.81 -17.27 1.53
N SER A 76 -5.87 -17.06 2.85
CA SER A 76 -6.88 -17.67 3.71
C SER A 76 -8.20 -16.89 3.67
N ALA A 77 -9.32 -17.60 3.80
CA ALA A 77 -10.63 -16.98 3.90
C ALA A 77 -10.74 -16.08 5.15
N PHE A 78 -11.51 -14.99 5.02
CA PHE A 78 -11.86 -14.16 6.17
C PHE A 78 -12.73 -14.95 7.16
N ARG A 79 -12.40 -14.87 8.45
CA ARG A 79 -13.09 -15.62 9.50
C ARG A 79 -13.92 -14.70 10.38
N THR A 80 -15.09 -15.16 10.80
CA THR A 80 -15.91 -14.49 11.80
C THR A 80 -16.01 -15.33 13.06
N SER A 81 -16.43 -14.71 14.16
CA SER A 81 -16.69 -15.39 15.44
C SER A 81 -17.94 -14.80 16.09
N GLY A 82 -18.51 -15.53 17.05
CA GLY A 82 -19.73 -15.13 17.75
C GLY A 82 -21.02 -15.61 17.07
N PRO A 83 -22.15 -15.64 17.80
CA PRO A 83 -23.44 -16.02 17.25
C PRO A 83 -23.99 -14.97 16.29
N GLU A 84 -24.99 -15.37 15.51
CA GLU A 84 -25.71 -14.48 14.59
C GLU A 84 -26.24 -13.23 15.33
N GLY A 85 -26.05 -12.04 14.75
CA GLY A 85 -26.39 -10.77 15.39
C GLY A 85 -25.36 -10.20 16.38
N SER A 86 -24.30 -10.95 16.71
CA SER A 86 -23.15 -10.46 17.49
C SER A 86 -21.81 -10.87 16.87
N THR A 87 -21.82 -10.96 15.53
CA THR A 87 -20.67 -11.38 14.74
C THR A 87 -19.53 -10.40 14.90
N ILE A 88 -18.33 -10.91 15.18
CA ILE A 88 -17.10 -10.14 15.27
C ILE A 88 -16.06 -10.65 14.26
N VAL A 89 -15.07 -9.82 13.97
CA VAL A 89 -13.84 -10.25 13.29
C VAL A 89 -13.18 -11.36 14.12
N GLY A 90 -12.93 -12.53 13.50
CA GLY A 90 -12.24 -13.62 14.18
C GLY A 90 -10.78 -13.27 14.50
N ALA A 91 -10.28 -13.72 15.67
CA ALA A 91 -8.95 -13.38 16.18
C ALA A 91 -7.80 -13.72 15.23
N ASP A 92 -7.94 -14.79 14.45
CA ASP A 92 -6.91 -15.25 13.50
C ASP A 92 -6.76 -14.35 12.26
N ASN A 93 -7.65 -13.38 12.03
CA ASN A 93 -7.59 -12.57 10.81
C ASN A 93 -6.33 -11.71 10.73
N ALA A 94 -5.81 -11.23 11.86
CA ALA A 94 -4.58 -10.45 11.88
C ALA A 94 -3.39 -11.26 11.34
N ALA A 95 -3.31 -12.55 11.67
CA ALA A 95 -2.22 -13.43 11.24
C ALA A 95 -2.13 -13.59 9.71
N ARG A 96 -3.24 -13.36 8.99
CA ARG A 96 -3.31 -13.41 7.52
C ARG A 96 -2.41 -12.37 6.85
N TYR A 97 -2.17 -11.25 7.53
CA TYR A 97 -1.35 -10.14 7.05
C TYR A 97 0.10 -10.22 7.53
N GLY A 98 0.39 -11.08 8.51
CA GLY A 98 1.72 -11.22 9.11
C GLY A 98 2.86 -11.42 8.09
N PRO A 99 2.73 -12.28 7.06
CA PRO A 99 3.77 -12.43 6.04
C PRO A 99 4.07 -11.14 5.25
N TYR A 100 3.03 -10.38 4.89
CA TYR A 100 3.17 -9.10 4.18
C TYR A 100 3.85 -8.06 5.05
N VAL A 101 3.42 -7.96 6.31
CA VAL A 101 3.97 -7.00 7.28
C VAL A 101 5.44 -7.32 7.58
N ARG A 102 5.81 -8.60 7.73
CA ARG A 102 7.22 -8.99 7.89
C ARG A 102 8.08 -8.64 6.70
N ALA A 103 7.60 -8.88 5.47
CA ALA A 103 8.31 -8.49 4.26
C ALA A 103 8.51 -6.97 4.18
N LEU A 104 7.48 -6.20 4.55
CA LEU A 104 7.55 -4.75 4.63
C LEU A 104 8.51 -4.29 5.73
N GLU A 105 8.48 -4.87 6.93
CA GLU A 105 9.40 -4.51 8.02
C GLU A 105 10.87 -4.78 7.65
N ALA A 106 11.13 -5.91 7.00
CA ALA A 106 12.49 -6.36 6.68
C ALA A 106 13.16 -5.57 5.55
N VAL A 107 12.40 -4.86 4.71
CA VAL A 107 12.97 -4.12 3.59
C VAL A 107 13.81 -2.93 4.06
N ASP A 108 14.98 -2.74 3.45
CA ASP A 108 15.80 -1.56 3.66
C ASP A 108 15.11 -0.32 3.07
N SER A 109 14.74 0.62 3.93
CA SER A 109 13.98 1.80 3.54
C SER A 109 14.79 2.76 2.65
N ALA A 110 16.10 2.86 2.84
CA ALA A 110 16.94 3.71 1.99
C ALA A 110 17.01 3.14 0.57
N LYS A 111 17.16 1.81 0.44
CA LYS A 111 17.12 1.13 -0.87
C LYS A 111 15.74 1.22 -1.52
N LEU A 112 14.66 1.10 -0.75
CA LEU A 112 13.29 1.25 -1.26
C LEU A 112 13.04 2.68 -1.76
N VAL A 113 13.49 3.69 -1.02
CA VAL A 113 13.39 5.10 -1.45
C VAL A 113 14.25 5.36 -2.69
N ALA A 114 15.48 4.83 -2.75
CA ALA A 114 16.31 4.95 -3.94
C ALA A 114 15.64 4.32 -5.18
N LEU A 115 14.97 3.17 -5.01
CA LEU A 115 14.19 2.53 -6.06
C LEU A 115 13.00 3.42 -6.49
N TYR A 116 12.28 4.00 -5.53
CA TYR A 116 11.18 4.92 -5.80
C TYR A 116 11.63 6.15 -6.60
N VAL A 117 12.69 6.83 -6.16
CA VAL A 117 13.29 7.99 -6.85
C VAL A 117 13.72 7.60 -8.26
N ARG A 118 14.37 6.44 -8.40
CA ARG A 118 14.81 5.94 -9.69
C ARG A 118 13.66 5.75 -10.67
N PHE A 119 12.54 5.16 -10.25
CA PHE A 119 11.37 4.89 -11.09
C PHE A 119 10.35 6.06 -11.10
N TYR A 120 10.64 7.16 -10.40
CA TYR A 120 9.73 8.31 -10.28
C TYR A 120 9.20 8.86 -11.62
N PRO A 121 10.00 8.98 -12.69
CA PRO A 121 9.48 9.43 -13.98
C PRO A 121 8.32 8.57 -14.49
N LEU A 122 8.37 7.25 -14.28
CA LEU A 122 7.32 6.31 -14.71
C LEU A 122 6.10 6.40 -13.80
N PHE A 123 6.29 6.55 -12.48
CA PHE A 123 5.17 6.78 -11.56
C PHE A 123 4.45 8.10 -11.85
N GLN A 124 5.20 9.16 -12.13
CA GLN A 124 4.66 10.46 -12.51
C GLN A 124 3.92 10.41 -13.85
N GLN A 125 4.46 9.71 -14.85
CA GLN A 125 3.78 9.49 -16.12
C GLN A 125 2.46 8.74 -15.91
N ALA A 126 2.47 7.63 -15.18
CA ALA A 126 1.26 6.86 -14.89
C ALA A 126 0.22 7.68 -14.11
N TYR A 127 0.65 8.57 -13.21
CA TYR A 127 -0.26 9.46 -12.48
C TYR A 127 -0.90 10.51 -13.40
N ALA A 128 -0.15 11.04 -14.37
CA ALA A 128 -0.70 11.90 -15.41
C ALA A 128 -1.70 11.16 -16.30
N GLU A 129 -1.42 9.90 -16.68
CA GLU A 129 -2.34 9.03 -17.43
C GLU A 129 -3.65 8.74 -16.69
N LEU A 130 -3.69 8.86 -15.36
CA LEU A 130 -4.93 8.78 -14.56
C LEU A 130 -5.80 10.04 -14.61
N GLY A 131 -5.36 11.10 -15.30
CA GLY A 131 -6.09 12.36 -15.44
C GLY A 131 -5.58 13.50 -14.56
N TYR A 132 -4.35 13.40 -14.04
CA TYR A 132 -3.73 14.42 -13.19
C TYR A 132 -2.47 15.06 -13.83
N PRO A 133 -2.55 15.64 -15.05
CA PRO A 133 -1.38 16.03 -15.84
C PRO A 133 -0.52 17.15 -15.21
N SER A 134 -1.10 17.94 -14.31
CA SER A 134 -0.41 19.07 -13.64
C SER A 134 -0.14 18.82 -12.16
N ARG A 135 -0.36 17.60 -11.66
CA ARG A 135 -0.12 17.23 -10.25
C ARG A 135 1.09 16.32 -10.12
N TYR A 136 1.72 16.40 -8.97
CA TYR A 136 2.90 15.61 -8.66
C TYR A 136 2.53 14.36 -7.89
N PHE A 137 3.03 13.21 -8.37
CA PHE A 137 2.73 11.95 -7.71
C PHE A 137 3.36 11.86 -6.32
N ASN A 138 4.52 12.50 -6.11
CA ASN A 138 5.15 12.51 -4.78
C ASN A 138 4.33 13.33 -3.77
N ASP A 139 3.75 14.46 -4.18
CA ASP A 139 2.80 15.21 -3.33
C ASP A 139 1.64 14.29 -2.91
N ARG A 140 1.07 13.56 -3.89
CA ARG A 140 0.00 12.59 -3.64
C ARG A 140 0.42 11.45 -2.70
N LEU A 141 1.64 10.94 -2.84
CA LEU A 141 2.18 9.90 -1.97
C LEU A 141 2.26 10.38 -0.51
N PHE A 142 2.75 11.60 -0.28
CA PHE A 142 2.84 12.19 1.06
C PHE A 142 1.45 12.41 1.69
N GLU A 143 0.48 12.93 0.92
CA GLU A 143 -0.91 13.05 1.37
C GLU A 143 -1.48 11.69 1.82
N VAL A 144 -1.24 10.63 1.03
CA VAL A 144 -1.72 9.28 1.32
C VAL A 144 -1.04 8.71 2.55
N ILE A 145 0.28 8.90 2.70
CA ILE A 145 1.01 8.47 3.90
C ILE A 145 0.41 9.13 5.14
N ASP A 146 0.19 10.44 5.12
CA ASP A 146 -0.37 11.16 6.27
C ASP A 146 -1.80 10.73 6.59
N HIS A 147 -2.61 10.50 5.56
CA HIS A 147 -3.96 9.96 5.70
C HIS A 147 -3.97 8.56 6.36
N LEU A 148 -3.04 7.68 5.97
CA LEU A 148 -2.89 6.36 6.59
C LEU A 148 -2.35 6.46 8.03
N LEU A 149 -1.41 7.35 8.30
CA LEU A 149 -0.90 7.59 9.66
C LEU A 149 -1.99 8.11 10.61
N ALA A 150 -2.99 8.82 10.09
CA ALA A 150 -4.16 9.29 10.82
C ALA A 150 -5.22 8.20 11.10
N THR A 151 -4.98 6.93 10.75
CA THR A 151 -5.88 5.83 11.13
C THR A 151 -6.08 5.79 12.65
N PRO A 152 -7.31 5.70 13.18
CA PRO A 152 -7.53 5.59 14.61
C PRO A 152 -7.02 4.24 15.15
N ASP A 153 -6.44 4.24 16.35
CA ASP A 153 -6.01 3.01 17.01
C ASP A 153 -7.24 2.26 17.55
N VAL A 154 -7.65 1.20 16.86
CA VAL A 154 -8.80 0.36 17.25
C VAL A 154 -8.32 -0.80 18.11
N ARG A 155 -8.92 -0.97 19.31
CA ARG A 155 -8.59 -2.05 20.24
C ARG A 155 -9.83 -2.85 20.60
N GLY A 156 -9.63 -4.14 20.86
CA GLY A 156 -10.69 -5.07 21.24
C GLY A 156 -11.46 -5.67 20.06
N PRO A 157 -12.53 -6.44 20.34
CA PRO A 157 -13.33 -7.08 19.31
C PRO A 157 -14.01 -6.06 18.38
N ILE A 158 -13.91 -6.29 17.07
CA ILE A 158 -14.55 -5.45 16.07
C ILE A 158 -15.84 -6.12 15.59
N ALA A 159 -16.98 -5.51 15.91
CA ALA A 159 -18.29 -6.00 15.51
C ALA A 159 -18.55 -5.79 14.00
N LEU A 160 -19.24 -6.76 13.40
CA LEU A 160 -19.59 -6.80 11.99
C LEU A 160 -21.10 -6.90 11.82
N VAL A 161 -21.60 -6.30 10.75
CA VAL A 161 -22.94 -6.54 10.20
C VAL A 161 -22.82 -7.03 8.76
N GLN A 162 -23.84 -7.73 8.28
CA GLN A 162 -23.86 -8.26 6.91
C GLN A 162 -25.19 -7.88 6.25
N PRO A 163 -25.36 -6.61 5.82
CA PRO A 163 -26.61 -6.15 5.22
C PRO A 163 -26.88 -6.77 3.84
N LYS A 164 -25.82 -7.23 3.16
CA LYS A 164 -25.85 -7.91 1.85
C LYS A 164 -24.82 -9.05 1.83
N VAL A 165 -24.18 -9.34 0.70
CA VAL A 165 -23.17 -10.40 0.58
C VAL A 165 -21.90 -10.11 1.39
N LEU A 166 -21.48 -8.84 1.51
CA LEU A 166 -20.24 -8.44 2.16
C LEU A 166 -20.45 -8.01 3.61
N TYR A 167 -19.46 -8.29 4.45
CA TYR A 167 -19.38 -7.75 5.81
C TYR A 167 -19.02 -6.27 5.81
N GLU A 168 -19.64 -5.55 6.74
CA GLU A 168 -19.39 -4.15 7.08
C GLU A 168 -19.06 -4.03 8.56
N TYR A 169 -18.33 -2.98 8.94
CA TYR A 169 -18.16 -2.68 10.37
C TYR A 169 -19.48 -2.20 10.96
N ALA A 170 -19.84 -2.73 12.13
CA ALA A 170 -21.04 -2.30 12.83
C ALA A 170 -20.91 -0.86 13.36
N ASP A 171 -19.69 -0.44 13.72
CA ASP A 171 -19.37 0.93 14.10
C ASP A 171 -19.38 1.83 12.85
N PRO A 172 -20.28 2.83 12.76
CA PRO A 172 -20.34 3.75 11.62
C PRO A 172 -19.05 4.54 11.41
N ALA A 173 -18.31 4.89 12.47
CA ALA A 173 -17.06 5.62 12.34
C ALA A 173 -15.98 4.75 11.68
N LEU A 174 -15.89 3.46 12.05
CA LEU A 174 -14.99 2.50 11.38
C LEU A 174 -15.45 2.20 9.95
N GLN A 175 -16.76 2.12 9.73
CA GLN A 175 -17.32 1.90 8.40
C GLN A 175 -17.17 3.12 7.49
N ASP A 176 -17.02 4.32 8.04
CA ASP A 176 -16.77 5.53 7.26
C ASP A 176 -15.28 5.71 6.90
N LEU A 177 -14.36 4.96 7.53
CA LEU A 177 -12.94 5.01 7.19
C LEU A 177 -12.69 4.74 5.69
N SER A 178 -11.62 5.35 5.18
CA SER A 178 -11.14 5.05 3.82
C SER A 178 -10.74 3.58 3.66
N ALA A 179 -10.64 3.11 2.42
CA ALA A 179 -10.19 1.77 2.11
C ALA A 179 -8.82 1.45 2.73
N GLY A 180 -7.86 2.38 2.64
CA GLY A 180 -6.54 2.20 3.23
C GLY A 180 -6.54 2.12 4.76
N GLN A 181 -7.31 2.98 5.42
CA GLN A 181 -7.46 2.95 6.88
C GLN A 181 -8.18 1.66 7.34
N LYS A 182 -9.24 1.24 6.63
CA LYS A 182 -9.89 -0.06 6.88
C LYS A 182 -8.92 -1.22 6.67
N MET A 183 -8.03 -1.16 5.68
CA MET A 183 -7.00 -2.19 5.51
C MET A 183 -6.10 -2.27 6.74
N LEU A 184 -5.65 -1.14 7.29
CA LEU A 184 -4.86 -1.11 8.53
C LEU A 184 -5.62 -1.71 9.71
N VAL A 185 -6.87 -1.30 9.93
CA VAL A 185 -7.73 -1.85 11.00
C VAL A 185 -7.90 -3.38 10.85
N ARG A 186 -8.06 -3.90 9.61
CA ARG A 186 -8.19 -5.35 9.35
C ARG A 186 -6.94 -6.14 9.70
N MET A 187 -5.76 -5.51 9.68
CA MET A 187 -4.50 -6.17 10.01
C MET A 187 -4.35 -6.42 11.51
N GLY A 188 -5.17 -5.78 12.35
CA GLY A 188 -5.05 -5.81 13.79
C GLY A 188 -3.98 -4.84 14.33
N PRO A 189 -4.06 -4.48 15.62
CA PRO A 189 -3.30 -3.36 16.19
C PRO A 189 -1.77 -3.54 16.11
N GLU A 190 -1.27 -4.76 16.26
CA GLU A 190 0.18 -5.02 16.19
C GLU A 190 0.73 -4.78 14.77
N ASN A 191 0.06 -5.33 13.76
CA ASN A 191 0.46 -5.15 12.37
C ASN A 191 0.26 -3.69 11.91
N GLU A 192 -0.85 -3.07 12.31
CA GLU A 192 -1.10 -1.65 12.06
C GLU A 192 0.03 -0.77 12.60
N ALA A 193 0.46 -1.00 13.85
CA ALA A 193 1.54 -0.25 14.47
C ALA A 193 2.85 -0.37 13.67
N LYS A 194 3.17 -1.58 13.19
CA LYS A 194 4.36 -1.86 12.38
C LYS A 194 4.29 -1.18 11.01
N VAL A 195 3.15 -1.25 10.33
CA VAL A 195 2.95 -0.56 9.05
C VAL A 195 3.06 0.95 9.24
N LYS A 196 2.39 1.53 10.25
CA LYS A 196 2.52 2.96 10.58
C LYS A 196 3.96 3.35 10.91
N ALA A 197 4.71 2.52 11.64
CA ALA A 197 6.13 2.76 11.91
C ALA A 197 6.94 2.82 10.61
N LYS A 198 6.74 1.86 9.70
CA LYS A 198 7.42 1.86 8.39
C LYS A 198 7.01 3.05 7.52
N LEU A 199 5.74 3.45 7.52
CA LEU A 199 5.28 4.65 6.80
C LEU A 199 5.98 5.92 7.30
N ARG A 200 6.15 6.09 8.62
CA ARG A 200 6.93 7.22 9.18
C ARG A 200 8.39 7.17 8.78
N GLU A 201 9.00 5.98 8.79
CA GLU A 201 10.37 5.75 8.35
C GLU A 201 10.57 6.15 6.87
N LEU A 202 9.68 5.68 6.00
CA LEU A 202 9.69 5.99 4.56
C LEU A 202 9.45 7.48 4.32
N LYS A 203 8.48 8.10 5.00
CA LYS A 203 8.24 9.55 4.90
C LYS A 203 9.51 10.35 5.22
N LYS A 204 10.18 10.00 6.32
CA LYS A 204 11.42 10.64 6.75
C LYS A 204 12.58 10.41 5.78
N ALA A 205 12.68 9.20 5.22
CA ALA A 205 13.71 8.88 4.23
C ALA A 205 13.47 9.63 2.91
N LEU A 206 12.21 9.71 2.45
CA LEU A 206 11.82 10.49 1.27
C LEU A 206 12.22 11.95 1.46
N SER A 207 11.82 12.60 2.56
CA SER A 207 12.15 14.02 2.81
C SER A 207 13.65 14.33 2.95
N ARG A 208 14.51 13.33 3.17
CA ARG A 208 15.97 13.50 3.24
C ARG A 208 16.67 13.26 1.90
N GLY A 209 16.01 12.54 0.98
CA GLY A 209 16.49 12.26 -0.37
C GLY A 209 15.91 13.22 -1.42
N LEU A 210 15.16 14.25 -0.98
CA LEU A 210 14.80 15.43 -1.77
C LEU A 210 15.87 16.51 -1.60
#